data_AF-A0A2K4ZE27-F1
#
_entry.id   AF-A0A2K4ZE27-F1
#
_cell.length_a   1.000
_cell.length_b   1.000
_cell.length_c   1.000
_cell.angle_alpha   90.00
_cell.angle_beta   90.00
_cell.angle_gamma   90.00
#
_symmetry.space_group_name_H-M   'P 1'
#
loop_
_entity.id
_entity.type
_entity.pdbx_description
1 polymer ?
#
loop_
_entity_poly.entity_id
_entity_poly.type
_entity_poly.pdbx_seq_one_letter_code
_entity_poly.pdbx_strand_id
1 'polypeptide(L)'
;MKKITSIYMIFVVYLVLVFAGFIVLHRYSTTSLRDSLMSVAKMQVDYSDVLLDQKIREIEIEADGILNSGNLRNMQVIMTEKYDAYRYVMGVRELKEYLNTRQKTNVGMAEFILYWPGAGRILSTSTVLSVKQGVLEQAEDNKWFEYDREIYFSRKYRTNWDSRDDEPCLIIRMERDFLYKIKSMALDVENGGTLLSLPDGRSMFSVNDTEAAILEELQEEIQEEVRGARMSCLLEESNIRIILEYKKYRSSKERCGRIVWHK
;
A
#
# COMPACT_ATOMS: atom_id res chain seq x y z
N MET A 1 5.25 -34.61 -68.89
CA MET A 1 6.00 -33.89 -67.84
C MET A 1 5.42 -32.50 -67.51
N LYS A 2 5.09 -31.62 -68.47
CA LYS A 2 4.54 -30.25 -68.19
C LYS A 2 3.24 -30.20 -67.34
N LYS A 3 2.33 -31.17 -67.45
CA LYS A 3 1.09 -31.22 -66.65
C LYS A 3 1.32 -31.56 -65.17
N ILE A 4 2.34 -32.37 -64.87
CA ILE A 4 2.65 -32.80 -63.49
C ILE A 4 3.29 -31.65 -62.71
N THR A 5 4.15 -30.86 -63.36
CA THR A 5 4.72 -29.63 -62.77
C THR A 5 3.66 -28.57 -62.49
N SER A 6 2.61 -28.47 -63.32
CA SER A 6 1.49 -27.54 -63.10
C SER A 6 0.62 -27.93 -61.90
N ILE A 7 0.38 -29.23 -61.69
CA ILE A 7 -0.38 -29.73 -60.53
C ILE A 7 0.41 -29.53 -59.24
N TYR A 8 1.73 -29.77 -59.28
CA TYR A 8 2.61 -29.53 -58.14
C TYR A 8 2.63 -28.04 -57.75
N MET A 9 2.64 -27.13 -58.72
CA MET A 9 2.64 -25.69 -58.46
C MET A 9 1.35 -25.22 -57.75
N ILE A 10 0.18 -25.76 -58.13
CA ILE A 10 -1.10 -25.47 -57.47
C ILE A 10 -1.08 -25.97 -56.02
N PHE A 11 -0.51 -27.15 -55.78
CA PHE A 11 -0.39 -27.72 -54.43
C PHE A 11 0.52 -26.88 -53.53
N VAL A 12 1.64 -26.37 -54.06
CA VAL A 12 2.55 -25.46 -53.34
C VAL A 12 1.85 -24.15 -53.00
N VAL A 13 1.10 -23.55 -53.92
CA VAL A 13 0.34 -22.31 -53.66
C VAL A 13 -0.74 -22.53 -52.60
N TYR A 14 -1.45 -23.65 -52.65
CA TYR A 14 -2.44 -24.01 -51.62
C TYR A 14 -1.79 -24.15 -50.24
N LEU A 15 -0.63 -24.81 -50.15
CA LEU A 15 0.10 -24.99 -48.91
C LEU A 15 0.60 -23.64 -48.34
N VAL A 16 1.07 -22.72 -49.18
CA VAL A 16 1.44 -21.36 -48.76
C VAL A 16 0.23 -20.58 -48.23
N LEU A 17 -0.95 -20.73 -48.85
CA LEU A 17 -2.19 -20.10 -48.41
C LEU A 17 -2.64 -20.61 -47.02
N VAL A 18 -2.53 -21.92 -46.78
CA VAL A 18 -2.84 -22.52 -45.47
C VAL A 18 -1.85 -22.03 -44.40
N PHE A 19 -0.56 -21.96 -44.71
CA PHE A 19 0.45 -21.42 -43.80
C PHE A 19 0.23 -19.94 -43.49
N ALA A 20 -0.11 -19.12 -44.51
CA ALA A 20 -0.44 -17.72 -44.32
C ALA A 20 -1.68 -17.54 -43.43
N GLY A 21 -2.71 -18.37 -43.61
CA GLY A 21 -3.89 -18.41 -42.76
C GLY A 21 -3.54 -18.73 -41.29
N PHE A 22 -2.69 -19.74 -41.07
CA PHE A 22 -2.20 -20.08 -39.73
C PHE A 22 -1.41 -18.93 -39.08
N ILE A 23 -0.55 -18.23 -39.83
CA ILE A 23 0.22 -17.09 -39.32
C ILE A 23 -0.70 -15.93 -38.90
N VAL A 24 -1.70 -15.61 -39.72
CA VAL A 24 -2.68 -14.55 -39.41
C VAL A 24 -3.51 -14.91 -38.18
N LEU A 25 -3.99 -16.16 -38.11
CA LEU A 25 -4.76 -16.65 -36.97
C LEU A 25 -3.93 -16.63 -35.68
N HIS A 26 -2.66 -17.06 -35.76
CA HIS A 26 -1.73 -17.05 -34.63
C HIS A 26 -1.46 -15.61 -34.16
N ARG A 27 -1.18 -14.67 -35.08
CA ARG A 27 -0.98 -13.25 -34.77
C ARG A 27 -2.22 -12.66 -34.08
N TYR A 28 -3.40 -12.87 -34.65
CA TYR A 28 -4.66 -12.37 -34.10
C TYR A 28 -4.96 -12.94 -32.71
N SER A 29 -4.77 -14.25 -32.53
CA SER A 29 -4.94 -14.93 -31.25
C SER A 29 -3.98 -14.38 -30.18
N THR A 30 -2.70 -14.19 -30.52
CA THR A 30 -1.72 -13.64 -29.58
C THR A 30 -2.02 -12.20 -29.16
N THR A 31 -2.51 -11.36 -30.08
CA THR A 31 -2.88 -9.97 -29.76
C THR A 31 -4.14 -9.91 -28.89
N SER A 32 -5.17 -10.69 -29.23
CA SER A 32 -6.42 -10.74 -28.47
C SER A 32 -6.22 -11.26 -27.03
N LEU A 33 -5.38 -12.30 -26.87
CA LEU A 33 -5.00 -12.80 -25.55
C LEU A 33 -4.22 -11.76 -24.74
N ARG A 34 -3.36 -10.98 -25.41
CA ARG A 34 -2.58 -9.93 -24.77
C ARG A 34 -3.47 -8.79 -24.26
N ASP A 35 -4.38 -8.29 -25.08
CA ASP A 35 -5.29 -7.20 -24.71
C ASP A 35 -6.20 -7.63 -23.55
N SER A 36 -6.70 -8.87 -23.59
CA SER A 36 -7.52 -9.44 -22.53
C SER A 36 -6.75 -9.56 -21.22
N LEU A 37 -5.52 -10.08 -21.26
CA LEU A 37 -4.68 -10.22 -20.05
C LEU A 37 -4.28 -8.86 -19.47
N MET A 38 -3.98 -7.87 -20.32
CA MET A 38 -3.61 -6.53 -19.86
C MET A 38 -4.81 -5.82 -19.22
N SER A 39 -6.00 -5.99 -19.79
CA SER A 39 -7.24 -5.48 -19.22
C SER A 39 -7.52 -6.08 -17.84
N VAL A 40 -7.36 -7.41 -17.68
CA VAL A 40 -7.53 -8.09 -16.40
C VAL A 40 -6.50 -7.63 -15.36
N ALA A 41 -5.23 -7.55 -15.73
CA ALA A 41 -4.18 -7.08 -14.82
C ALA A 41 -4.43 -5.64 -14.35
N LYS A 42 -4.86 -4.76 -15.27
CA LYS A 42 -5.24 -3.39 -14.91
C LYS A 42 -6.43 -3.37 -13.94
N MET A 43 -7.48 -4.14 -14.22
CA MET A 43 -8.64 -4.24 -13.32
C MET A 43 -8.26 -4.74 -11.93
N GLN A 44 -7.31 -5.68 -11.82
CA GLN A 44 -6.84 -6.19 -10.53
C GLN A 44 -6.04 -5.14 -9.75
N VAL A 45 -5.19 -4.36 -10.42
CA VAL A 45 -4.46 -3.24 -9.80
C VAL A 45 -5.43 -2.16 -9.36
N ASP A 46 -6.35 -1.72 -10.24
CA ASP A 46 -7.37 -0.70 -9.91
C ASP A 46 -8.24 -1.15 -8.72
N TYR A 47 -8.60 -2.44 -8.66
CA TYR A 47 -9.36 -2.97 -7.54
C TYR A 47 -8.56 -2.99 -6.23
N SER A 48 -7.29 -3.40 -6.29
CA SER A 48 -6.37 -3.41 -5.14
C SER A 48 -6.14 -2.00 -4.58
N ASP A 49 -6.07 -1.02 -5.48
CA ASP A 49 -5.96 0.40 -5.16
C ASP A 49 -7.20 0.91 -4.40
N VAL A 50 -8.39 0.63 -4.92
CA VAL A 50 -9.66 1.00 -4.27
C VAL A 50 -9.78 0.37 -2.87
N LEU A 51 -9.36 -0.88 -2.70
CA LEU A 51 -9.39 -1.56 -1.40
C LEU A 51 -8.43 -0.94 -0.39
N LEU A 52 -7.23 -0.56 -0.83
CA LEU A 52 -6.24 0.10 0.01
C LEU A 52 -6.73 1.49 0.44
N ASP A 53 -7.26 2.25 -0.50
CA ASP A 53 -7.84 3.58 -0.28
C ASP A 53 -9.05 3.54 0.66
N GLN A 54 -9.92 2.54 0.52
CA GLN A 54 -10.99 2.29 1.48
C GLN A 54 -10.45 2.01 2.88
N LYS A 55 -9.39 1.19 3.00
CA LYS A 55 -8.79 0.87 4.30
C LYS A 55 -8.11 2.08 4.94
N ILE A 56 -7.44 2.92 4.15
CA ILE A 56 -6.84 4.18 4.61
C ILE A 56 -7.91 5.06 5.24
N ARG A 57 -9.03 5.31 4.54
CA ARG A 57 -10.15 6.09 5.08
C ARG A 57 -10.74 5.48 6.34
N GLU A 58 -10.91 4.16 6.38
CA GLU A 58 -11.41 3.46 7.56
C GLU A 58 -10.50 3.68 8.78
N ILE A 59 -9.18 3.63 8.60
CA ILE A 59 -8.19 3.91 9.66
C ILE A 59 -8.26 5.37 10.10
N GLU A 60 -8.34 6.32 9.18
CA GLU A 60 -8.47 7.75 9.48
C GLU A 60 -9.76 8.02 10.29
N ILE A 61 -10.88 7.43 9.89
CA ILE A 61 -12.18 7.55 10.59
C ILE A 61 -12.15 6.87 11.96
N GLU A 62 -11.58 5.67 12.07
CA GLU A 62 -11.49 4.96 13.35
C GLU A 62 -10.58 5.73 14.33
N ALA A 63 -9.49 6.33 13.84
CA ALA A 63 -8.64 7.18 14.65
C ALA A 63 -9.41 8.37 15.22
N ASP A 64 -10.15 9.10 14.37
CA ASP A 64 -11.01 10.20 14.81
C ASP A 64 -12.11 9.72 15.77
N GLY A 65 -12.68 8.53 15.54
CA GLY A 65 -13.70 7.92 16.40
C GLY A 65 -13.17 7.54 17.79
N ILE A 66 -11.94 7.04 17.87
CA ILE A 66 -11.25 6.73 19.14
C ILE A 66 -10.89 8.01 19.88
N LEU A 67 -10.31 8.99 19.19
CA LEU A 67 -9.89 10.25 19.79
C LEU A 67 -11.07 11.06 20.34
N ASN A 68 -12.23 11.01 19.68
CA ASN A 68 -13.44 11.68 20.15
C ASN A 68 -14.32 10.79 21.06
N SER A 69 -13.83 9.62 21.48
CA SER A 69 -14.61 8.69 22.30
C SER A 69 -14.79 9.17 23.75
N GLY A 70 -15.90 8.77 24.36
CA GLY A 70 -16.13 8.98 25.79
C GLY A 70 -15.06 8.33 26.66
N ASN A 71 -14.49 7.21 26.23
CA ASN A 71 -13.43 6.49 26.96
C ASN A 71 -12.14 7.31 27.02
N LEU A 72 -11.72 7.92 25.91
CA LEU A 72 -10.54 8.78 25.91
C LEU A 72 -10.79 10.06 26.72
N ARG A 73 -11.98 10.66 26.58
CA ARG A 73 -12.36 11.85 27.37
C ARG A 73 -12.36 11.56 28.87
N ASN A 74 -12.87 10.40 29.29
CA ASN A 74 -12.83 9.97 30.69
C ASN A 74 -11.39 9.79 31.17
N MET A 75 -10.54 9.16 30.36
CA MET A 75 -9.12 9.02 30.67
C MET A 75 -8.43 10.37 30.83
N GLN A 76 -8.75 11.35 29.99
CA GLN A 76 -8.21 12.70 30.12
C GLN A 76 -8.60 13.37 31.44
N VAL A 77 -9.87 13.27 31.84
CA VAL A 77 -10.32 13.79 33.14
C VAL A 77 -9.56 13.12 34.29
N ILE A 78 -9.38 11.80 34.25
CA ILE A 78 -8.61 11.04 35.25
C ILE A 78 -7.14 11.50 35.30
N MET A 79 -6.57 11.96 34.17
CA MET A 79 -5.19 12.44 34.10
C MET A 79 -5.02 13.87 34.63
N THR A 80 -6.03 14.73 34.50
CA THR A 80 -6.00 16.13 34.95
C THR A 80 -6.44 16.32 36.40
N GLU A 81 -7.26 15.42 36.96
CA GLU A 81 -7.70 15.46 38.36
C GLU A 81 -6.58 15.12 39.37
N LYS A 82 -6.82 15.38 40.66
CA LYS A 82 -5.90 14.98 41.73
C LYS A 82 -5.62 13.48 41.64
N TYR A 83 -4.34 13.13 41.56
CA TYR A 83 -3.86 11.78 41.33
C TYR A 83 -4.49 10.75 42.29
N ASP A 84 -5.38 9.91 41.76
CA ASP A 84 -5.91 8.72 42.41
C ASP A 84 -5.43 7.48 41.64
N ALA A 85 -4.53 6.73 42.26
CA ALA A 85 -3.90 5.56 41.66
C ALA A 85 -4.93 4.48 41.26
N TYR A 86 -6.01 4.32 42.04
CA TYR A 86 -7.03 3.32 41.75
C TYR A 86 -7.84 3.71 40.51
N ARG A 87 -8.33 4.95 40.46
CA ARG A 87 -9.06 5.48 39.29
C ARG A 87 -8.22 5.44 38.03
N TYR A 88 -6.94 5.79 38.15
CA TYR A 88 -6.01 5.72 37.02
C TYR A 88 -5.88 4.30 36.47
N VAL A 89 -5.60 3.30 37.32
CA VAL A 89 -5.46 1.90 36.88
C VAL A 89 -6.73 1.37 36.24
N MET A 90 -7.90 1.72 36.80
CA MET A 90 -9.18 1.32 36.22
C MET A 90 -9.43 1.99 34.86
N GLY A 91 -9.17 3.30 34.73
CA GLY A 91 -9.30 4.01 33.46
C GLY A 91 -8.37 3.46 32.37
N VAL A 92 -7.12 3.15 32.71
CA VAL A 92 -6.16 2.50 31.79
C VAL A 92 -6.68 1.15 31.33
N ARG A 93 -7.20 0.33 32.26
CA ARG A 93 -7.74 -0.99 31.95
C ARG A 93 -8.93 -0.91 31.00
N GLU A 94 -9.89 -0.05 31.29
CA GLU A 94 -11.08 0.16 30.46
C GLU A 94 -10.72 0.69 29.06
N LEU A 95 -9.80 1.65 28.98
CA LEU A 95 -9.35 2.19 27.70
C LEU A 95 -8.58 1.13 26.90
N LYS A 96 -7.73 0.32 27.54
CA LYS A 96 -7.03 -0.78 26.89
C LYS A 96 -7.99 -1.84 26.37
N GLU A 97 -9.01 -2.20 27.13
CA GLU A 97 -10.04 -3.16 26.72
C GLU A 97 -10.87 -2.63 25.54
N TYR A 98 -11.20 -1.34 25.57
CA TYR A 98 -11.84 -0.64 24.46
C TYR A 98 -11.01 -0.71 23.17
N LEU A 99 -9.73 -0.34 23.23
CA LEU A 99 -8.82 -0.39 22.07
C LEU A 99 -8.64 -1.82 21.56
N ASN A 100 -8.48 -2.79 22.45
CA ASN A 100 -8.40 -4.21 22.06
C ASN A 100 -9.66 -4.70 21.35
N THR A 101 -10.83 -4.24 21.77
CA THR A 101 -12.09 -4.57 21.12
C THR A 101 -12.14 -3.97 19.71
N ARG A 102 -11.79 -2.69 19.56
CA ARG A 102 -11.70 -2.02 18.26
C ARG A 102 -10.71 -2.71 17.32
N GLN A 103 -9.55 -3.11 17.83
CA GLN A 103 -8.56 -3.86 17.06
C GLN A 103 -9.13 -5.18 16.53
N LYS A 104 -9.84 -5.94 17.37
CA LYS A 104 -10.42 -7.23 16.97
C LYS A 104 -11.54 -7.08 15.95
N THR A 105 -12.28 -5.98 15.99
CA THR A 105 -13.40 -5.73 15.07
C THR A 105 -12.95 -5.13 13.73
N ASN A 106 -11.75 -4.54 13.67
CA ASN A 106 -11.23 -3.86 12.48
C ASN A 106 -10.07 -4.65 11.86
N VAL A 107 -10.38 -5.44 10.83
CA VAL A 107 -9.38 -6.15 10.00
C VAL A 107 -8.49 -5.12 9.30
N GLY A 108 -7.17 -5.36 9.22
CA GLY A 108 -6.24 -4.41 8.61
C GLY A 108 -5.57 -3.44 9.59
N MET A 109 -5.92 -3.50 10.88
CA MET A 109 -5.30 -2.70 11.95
C MET A 109 -4.64 -3.62 12.97
N ALA A 110 -3.32 -3.60 13.06
CA ALA A 110 -2.55 -4.57 13.85
C ALA A 110 -2.17 -4.08 15.25
N GLU A 111 -2.14 -2.76 15.48
CA GLU A 111 -1.81 -2.20 16.78
C GLU A 111 -2.36 -0.79 16.93
N PHE A 112 -2.79 -0.45 18.14
CA PHE A 112 -3.18 0.90 18.54
C PHE A 112 -2.25 1.34 19.67
N ILE A 113 -1.58 2.46 19.47
CA ILE A 113 -0.65 3.06 20.42
C ILE A 113 -1.17 4.45 20.74
N LEU A 114 -1.41 4.70 22.01
CA LEU A 114 -1.81 6.00 22.52
C LEU A 114 -0.68 6.56 23.37
N TYR A 115 -0.19 7.73 22.99
CA TYR A 115 1.00 8.35 23.55
C TYR A 115 0.69 9.76 24.04
N TRP A 116 1.05 10.03 25.29
CA TRP A 116 0.96 11.33 25.95
C TRP A 116 2.37 11.92 26.07
N PRO A 117 2.75 12.88 25.20
CA PRO A 117 4.13 13.36 25.12
C PRO A 117 4.57 14.15 26.35
N GLY A 118 3.71 14.97 26.95
CA GLY A 118 4.04 15.75 28.16
C GLY A 118 4.26 14.88 29.40
N ALA A 119 3.50 13.79 29.54
CA ALA A 119 3.58 12.86 30.65
C ALA A 119 4.51 11.66 30.38
N GLY A 120 4.97 11.47 29.13
CA GLY A 120 5.76 10.31 28.71
C GLY A 120 5.02 8.98 28.86
N ARG A 121 3.69 8.97 28.80
CA ARG A 121 2.87 7.76 29.03
C ARG A 121 2.48 7.11 27.73
N ILE A 122 2.57 5.77 27.70
CA ILE A 122 2.23 4.96 26.53
C ILE A 122 1.20 3.91 26.94
N LEU A 123 0.13 3.80 26.15
CA LEU A 123 -0.82 2.72 26.21
C LEU A 123 -0.85 2.04 24.84
N SER A 124 -0.47 0.76 24.78
CA SER A 124 -0.59 -0.05 23.55
C SER A 124 -1.52 -1.24 23.78
N THR A 125 -2.23 -1.62 22.72
CA THR A 125 -2.96 -2.90 22.65
C THR A 125 -2.01 -4.10 22.64
N SER A 126 -0.79 -3.91 22.10
CA SER A 126 0.31 -4.87 22.21
C SER A 126 1.11 -4.64 23.50
N THR A 127 2.28 -5.26 23.60
CA THR A 127 3.20 -5.05 24.73
C THR A 127 3.81 -3.66 24.64
N VAL A 128 3.78 -2.86 25.71
CA VAL A 128 4.39 -1.51 25.70
C VAL A 128 5.89 -1.54 25.31
N LEU A 129 6.59 -2.62 25.68
CA LEU A 129 8.00 -2.85 25.32
C LEU A 129 8.24 -3.04 23.81
N SER A 130 7.22 -3.35 23.01
CA SER A 130 7.37 -3.46 21.55
C SER A 130 7.25 -2.12 20.84
N VAL A 131 6.83 -1.05 21.54
CA VAL A 131 6.71 0.28 20.96
C VAL A 131 8.10 0.90 20.84
N LYS A 132 8.56 1.04 19.59
CA LYS A 132 9.87 1.61 19.28
C LYS A 132 9.81 3.13 19.42
N GLN A 133 10.80 3.71 20.08
CA GLN A 133 10.84 5.15 20.33
C GLN A 133 10.82 5.98 19.03
N GLY A 134 11.46 5.51 17.97
CA GLY A 134 11.45 6.18 16.66
C GLY A 134 10.05 6.29 16.02
N VAL A 135 9.09 5.42 16.38
CA VAL A 135 7.69 5.53 15.95
C VAL A 135 7.00 6.73 16.62
N LEU A 136 7.31 6.99 17.89
CA LEU A 136 6.74 8.10 18.64
C LEU A 136 7.32 9.45 18.17
N GLU A 137 8.61 9.47 17.81
CA GLU A 137 9.30 10.68 17.34
C GLU A 137 8.82 11.14 15.96
N GLN A 138 8.41 10.22 15.09
CA GLN A 138 7.87 10.51 13.76
C GLN A 138 6.35 10.78 13.74
N ALA A 139 5.69 10.66 14.90
CA ALA A 139 4.24 10.80 15.00
C ALA A 139 3.81 12.28 14.89
N GLU A 140 3.60 12.71 13.65
CA GLU A 140 3.00 14.00 13.31
C GLU A 140 1.46 13.91 13.28
N ASP A 141 0.79 15.06 13.34
CA ASP A 141 -0.67 15.05 13.27
C ASP A 141 -1.13 14.78 11.84
N ASN A 142 -2.09 13.86 11.71
CA ASN A 142 -2.74 13.48 10.46
C ASN A 142 -1.79 12.99 9.36
N LYS A 143 -0.82 12.14 9.74
CA LYS A 143 0.25 11.71 8.83
C LYS A 143 0.38 10.19 8.77
N TRP A 144 0.61 9.70 7.57
CA TRP A 144 1.05 8.33 7.33
C TRP A 144 2.58 8.31 7.25
N PHE A 145 3.22 7.37 7.94
CA PHE A 145 4.68 7.23 7.95
C PHE A 145 5.10 5.76 7.96
N GLU A 146 6.31 5.50 7.47
CA GLU A 146 6.94 4.18 7.46
C GLU A 146 8.01 4.13 8.53
N TYR A 147 8.02 3.04 9.29
CA TYR A 147 9.09 2.77 10.25
C TYR A 147 9.36 1.28 10.31
N ASP A 148 10.61 0.89 10.08
CA ASP A 148 11.08 -0.51 10.11
C ASP A 148 10.22 -1.46 9.22
N ARG A 149 9.92 -1.01 8.00
CA ARG A 149 9.10 -1.70 6.99
C ARG A 149 7.65 -1.96 7.42
N GLU A 150 7.15 -1.17 8.36
CA GLU A 150 5.75 -1.16 8.76
C GLU A 150 5.14 0.22 8.51
N ILE A 151 3.85 0.24 8.20
CA ILE A 151 3.11 1.46 7.89
C ILE A 151 2.27 1.86 9.09
N TYR A 152 2.38 3.12 9.47
CA TYR A 152 1.71 3.71 10.61
C TYR A 152 0.89 4.93 10.17
N PHE A 153 -0.22 5.17 10.85
CA PHE A 153 -0.98 6.41 10.78
C PHE A 153 -0.99 7.07 12.15
N SER A 154 -0.71 8.37 12.22
CA SER A 154 -0.77 9.15 13.45
C SER A 154 -1.79 10.28 13.37
N ARG A 155 -2.49 10.49 14.48
CA ARG A 155 -3.49 11.55 14.67
C ARG A 155 -3.38 12.11 16.08
N LYS A 156 -3.35 13.43 16.22
CA LYS A 156 -3.30 14.09 17.53
C LYS A 156 -4.69 14.55 17.92
N TYR A 157 -5.04 14.36 19.18
CA TYR A 157 -6.26 14.93 19.74
C TYR A 157 -6.02 16.38 20.11
N ARG A 158 -6.58 17.30 19.32
CA ARG A 158 -6.47 18.73 19.60
C ARG A 158 -7.65 19.19 20.45
N THR A 159 -7.38 19.83 21.58
CA THR A 159 -8.42 20.52 22.35
C THR A 159 -8.08 21.99 22.53
N ASN A 160 -9.06 22.86 22.32
CA ASN A 160 -8.89 24.30 22.56
C ASN A 160 -9.21 24.68 24.02
N TRP A 161 -9.20 23.73 24.96
CA TRP A 161 -9.78 23.92 26.29
C TRP A 161 -8.76 24.41 27.31
N ASP A 162 -7.57 23.79 27.39
CA ASP A 162 -6.46 24.28 28.20
C ASP A 162 -5.12 23.98 27.50
N SER A 163 -4.30 25.01 27.32
CA SER A 163 -2.92 24.92 26.81
C SER A 163 -1.98 24.05 27.66
N ARG A 164 -2.41 23.64 28.86
CA ARG A 164 -1.65 22.76 29.78
C ARG A 164 -2.07 21.30 29.69
N ASP A 165 -3.15 20.98 28.98
CA ASP A 165 -3.57 19.59 28.80
C ASP A 165 -2.58 18.87 27.89
N ASP A 166 -2.16 17.68 28.32
CA ASP A 166 -1.27 16.84 27.53
C ASP A 166 -2.08 16.14 26.43
N GLU A 167 -1.96 16.69 25.21
CA GLU A 167 -2.68 16.22 24.03
C GLU A 167 -2.17 14.84 23.57
N PRO A 168 -3.02 13.79 23.58
CA PRO A 168 -2.60 12.45 23.22
C PRO A 168 -2.48 12.33 21.71
N CYS A 169 -1.47 11.59 21.30
CA CYS A 169 -1.30 11.11 19.94
C CYS A 169 -1.73 9.65 19.85
N LEU A 170 -2.67 9.37 18.95
CA LEU A 170 -3.03 8.01 18.56
C LEU A 170 -2.24 7.62 17.32
N ILE A 171 -1.59 6.46 17.39
CA ILE A 171 -0.85 5.85 16.29
C ILE A 171 -1.46 4.48 16.02
N ILE A 172 -1.82 4.21 14.78
CA ILE A 172 -2.40 2.94 14.33
C ILE A 172 -1.44 2.29 13.35
N ARG A 173 -1.01 1.07 13.64
CA ARG A 173 -0.18 0.27 12.74
C ARG A 173 -1.05 -0.54 11.79
N MET A 174 -0.80 -0.42 10.49
CA MET A 174 -1.49 -1.22 9.49
C MET A 174 -1.02 -2.68 9.55
N GLU A 175 -1.95 -3.60 9.35
CA GLU A 175 -1.65 -5.03 9.34
C GLU A 175 -0.86 -5.43 8.09
N ARG A 176 0.29 -6.07 8.32
CA ARG A 176 1.16 -6.55 7.24
C ARG A 176 0.49 -7.60 6.38
N ASP A 177 -0.30 -8.48 6.98
CA ASP A 177 -1.03 -9.54 6.26
C ASP A 177 -2.11 -8.96 5.35
N PHE A 178 -2.74 -7.86 5.75
CA PHE A 178 -3.66 -7.12 4.88
C PHE A 178 -2.93 -6.57 3.65
N LEU A 179 -1.79 -5.90 3.86
CA LEU A 179 -0.96 -5.38 2.76
C LEU A 179 -0.44 -6.48 1.83
N TYR A 180 -0.05 -7.62 2.39
CA TYR A 180 0.34 -8.78 1.61
C TYR A 180 -0.82 -9.34 0.80
N LYS A 181 -2.03 -9.37 1.37
CA LYS A 181 -3.24 -9.78 0.66
C LYS A 181 -3.51 -8.87 -0.53
N ILE A 182 -3.44 -7.54 -0.34
CA ILE A 182 -3.56 -6.56 -1.42
C ILE A 182 -2.50 -6.80 -2.51
N LYS A 183 -1.23 -7.00 -2.13
CA LYS A 183 -0.16 -7.38 -3.07
C LYS A 183 -0.52 -8.65 -3.86
N SER A 184 -1.08 -9.66 -3.19
CA SER A 184 -1.35 -10.97 -3.78
C SER A 184 -2.61 -11.05 -4.66
N MET A 185 -3.52 -10.06 -4.58
CA MET A 185 -4.75 -10.06 -5.37
C MET A 185 -4.51 -9.98 -6.88
N ALA A 186 -3.35 -9.49 -7.30
CA ALA A 186 -2.97 -9.33 -8.69
C ALA A 186 -1.93 -10.37 -9.17
N LEU A 187 -1.66 -11.42 -8.37
CA LEU A 187 -0.71 -12.50 -8.68
C LEU A 187 -1.34 -13.72 -9.40
N ASP A 188 -2.66 -13.79 -9.56
CA ASP A 188 -3.34 -15.00 -10.11
C ASP A 188 -3.19 -15.17 -11.64
N VAL A 189 -2.36 -14.34 -12.27
CA VAL A 189 -1.90 -14.56 -13.65
C VAL A 189 -0.56 -15.27 -13.55
N GLU A 190 -0.43 -16.50 -14.08
CA GLU A 190 0.70 -17.45 -13.92
C GLU A 190 2.14 -16.89 -14.11
N ASN A 191 2.34 -15.64 -14.56
CA ASN A 191 3.62 -14.95 -14.66
C ASN A 191 3.53 -13.43 -14.40
N GLY A 192 2.53 -13.00 -13.63
CA GLY A 192 2.27 -11.61 -13.26
C GLY A 192 2.77 -11.31 -11.86
N GLY A 193 3.42 -10.16 -11.67
CA GLY A 193 3.89 -9.68 -10.37
C GLY A 193 3.24 -8.33 -10.05
N THR A 194 2.85 -8.11 -8.79
CA THR A 194 2.45 -6.79 -8.30
C THR A 194 3.42 -6.35 -7.24
N LEU A 195 3.99 -5.17 -7.46
CA LEU A 195 4.97 -4.59 -6.57
C LEU A 195 4.29 -3.54 -5.70
N LEU A 196 4.53 -3.60 -4.39
CA LEU A 196 4.14 -2.54 -3.46
C LEU A 196 5.42 -1.81 -3.05
N SER A 197 5.62 -0.64 -3.64
CA SER A 197 6.82 0.18 -3.44
C SER A 197 6.55 1.34 -2.52
N LEU A 198 7.53 1.65 -1.68
CA LEU A 198 7.62 2.87 -0.91
C LEU A 198 8.04 4.05 -1.81
N PRO A 199 7.92 5.31 -1.35
CA PRO A 199 8.23 6.50 -2.15
C PRO A 199 9.70 6.56 -2.59
N ASP A 200 10.58 5.92 -1.83
CA ASP A 200 12.01 5.82 -2.09
C ASP A 200 12.37 4.70 -3.09
N GLY A 201 11.36 4.05 -3.68
CA GLY A 201 11.53 2.96 -4.64
C GLY A 201 11.90 1.62 -4.01
N ARG A 202 11.92 1.50 -2.67
CA ARG A 202 12.15 0.21 -2.00
C ARG A 202 10.86 -0.59 -1.95
N SER A 203 10.95 -1.89 -2.24
CA SER A 203 9.82 -2.80 -2.07
C SER A 203 9.55 -3.05 -0.58
N MET A 204 8.27 -3.04 -0.21
CA MET A 204 7.85 -3.34 1.16
C MET A 204 7.99 -4.84 1.50
N PHE A 205 7.96 -5.71 0.50
CA PHE A 205 8.01 -7.17 0.66
C PHE A 205 9.24 -7.77 -0.03
N SER A 206 9.55 -9.03 0.30
CA SER A 206 10.59 -9.77 -0.41
C SER A 206 10.23 -9.85 -1.90
N VAL A 207 11.24 -9.60 -2.72
CA VAL A 207 11.16 -9.45 -4.16
C VAL A 207 11.52 -10.78 -4.81
N ASN A 208 10.69 -11.27 -5.73
CA ASN A 208 11.04 -12.41 -6.60
C ASN A 208 11.79 -11.93 -7.86
N ASP A 209 12.34 -12.84 -8.66
CA ASP A 209 13.13 -12.48 -9.85
C ASP A 209 12.36 -11.57 -10.84
N THR A 210 11.03 -11.72 -10.91
CA THR A 210 10.15 -10.89 -11.76
C THR A 210 9.94 -9.48 -11.20
N GLU A 211 9.79 -9.33 -9.88
CA GLU A 211 9.69 -8.03 -9.21
C GLU A 211 11.03 -7.28 -9.17
N ALA A 212 12.16 -8.00 -9.13
CA ALA A 212 13.50 -7.41 -9.14
C ALA A 212 13.76 -6.66 -10.44
N ALA A 213 13.32 -7.24 -11.56
CA ALA A 213 13.38 -6.60 -12.87
C ALA A 213 12.45 -5.38 -13.01
N ILE A 214 11.33 -5.34 -12.29
CA ILE A 214 10.46 -4.15 -12.24
C ILE A 214 11.17 -3.04 -11.46
N LEU A 215 11.83 -3.37 -10.34
CA LEU A 215 12.57 -2.40 -9.52
C LEU A 215 13.78 -1.79 -10.25
N GLU A 216 14.56 -2.58 -10.98
CA GLU A 216 15.72 -2.09 -11.73
C GLU A 216 15.30 -1.05 -12.79
N GLU A 217 14.23 -1.31 -13.54
CA GLU A 217 13.73 -0.37 -14.56
C GLU A 217 13.05 0.86 -13.93
N LEU A 218 12.37 0.70 -12.80
CA LEU A 218 11.80 1.83 -12.05
C LEU A 218 12.89 2.78 -11.55
N GLN A 219 14.02 2.23 -11.09
CA GLN A 219 15.18 3.03 -10.68
C GLN A 219 15.82 3.75 -11.88
N GLU A 220 15.89 3.12 -13.05
CA GLU A 220 16.36 3.77 -14.29
C GLU A 220 15.42 4.92 -14.72
N GLU A 221 14.10 4.72 -14.68
CA GLU A 221 13.12 5.76 -15.03
C GLU A 221 13.11 6.92 -14.01
N ILE A 222 13.21 6.64 -12.71
CA ILE A 222 13.35 7.69 -11.68
C ILE A 222 14.65 8.46 -11.89
N GLN A 223 15.76 7.81 -12.28
CA GLN A 223 17.01 8.51 -12.59
C GLN A 223 16.92 9.37 -13.86
N GLU A 224 16.16 8.96 -14.89
CA GLU A 224 15.89 9.79 -16.06
C GLU A 224 14.97 10.98 -15.73
N GLU A 225 13.94 10.77 -14.91
CA GLU A 225 13.01 11.82 -14.46
C GLU A 225 13.72 12.85 -13.57
N VAL A 226 14.62 12.41 -12.68
CA VAL A 226 15.48 13.28 -11.85
C VAL A 226 16.54 14.01 -12.69
N ARG A 227 17.03 13.43 -13.79
CA ARG A 227 17.91 14.14 -14.76
C ARG A 227 17.15 15.20 -15.55
N GLY A 228 15.89 14.97 -15.90
CA GLY A 228 15.01 15.95 -16.54
C GLY A 228 14.51 17.05 -15.58
N ALA A 229 14.29 16.72 -14.31
CA ALA A 229 13.73 17.62 -13.29
C ALA A 229 14.76 18.53 -12.60
N ARG A 230 16.05 18.46 -12.95
CA ARG A 230 17.10 19.32 -12.37
C ARG A 230 16.97 20.81 -12.70
N MET A 231 15.86 21.24 -13.30
CA MET A 231 15.58 22.64 -13.65
C MET A 231 14.25 23.20 -13.12
N SER A 232 13.51 22.47 -12.26
CA SER A 232 12.28 23.00 -11.67
C SER A 232 11.98 22.42 -10.28
N CYS A 233 12.16 23.28 -9.28
CA CYS A 233 11.52 23.25 -7.96
C CYS A 233 11.83 22.09 -7.00
N LEU A 234 12.70 22.42 -6.04
CA LEU A 234 12.50 22.15 -4.62
C LEU A 234 11.02 22.34 -4.25
N LEU A 235 10.33 21.30 -3.79
CA LEU A 235 9.28 21.40 -2.78
C LEU A 235 9.12 20.04 -2.09
N GLU A 236 9.07 20.16 -0.78
CA GLU A 236 9.22 19.16 0.25
C GLU A 236 7.82 18.78 0.74
N GLU A 237 7.28 17.64 0.32
CA GLU A 237 6.08 17.06 0.93
C GLU A 237 6.26 15.55 1.04
N SER A 238 6.59 15.12 2.25
CA SER A 238 6.58 13.72 2.68
C SER A 238 5.14 13.20 2.72
N ASN A 239 4.66 12.74 1.57
CA ASN A 239 3.46 11.94 1.41
C ASN A 239 3.87 10.55 0.93
N ILE A 240 3.43 9.49 1.62
CA ILE A 240 3.70 8.12 1.18
C ILE A 240 3.01 7.88 -0.17
N ARG A 241 3.78 7.93 -1.26
CA ARG A 241 3.49 7.29 -2.54
C ARG A 241 3.61 5.78 -2.40
N ILE A 242 2.49 5.08 -2.45
CA ILE A 242 2.48 3.64 -2.73
C ILE A 242 2.30 3.49 -4.24
N ILE A 243 3.29 2.93 -4.93
CA ILE A 243 3.22 2.69 -6.38
C ILE A 243 2.91 1.22 -6.59
N LEU A 244 1.78 0.94 -7.26
CA LEU A 244 1.40 -0.38 -7.74
C LEU A 244 1.71 -0.47 -9.24
N GLU A 245 2.64 -1.35 -9.62
CA GLU A 245 2.99 -1.62 -11.02
C GLU A 245 2.89 -3.12 -11.35
N TYR A 246 2.55 -3.40 -12.62
CA TYR A 246 2.45 -4.75 -13.19
C TYR A 246 3.22 -4.85 -14.51
N LYS A 247 4.00 -5.93 -14.70
CA LYS A 247 4.74 -6.22 -15.94
C LYS A 247 4.64 -7.71 -16.33
N LYS A 248 4.59 -7.99 -17.64
CA LYS A 248 4.63 -9.36 -18.21
C LYS A 248 5.96 -9.63 -18.91
N TYR A 249 6.61 -10.75 -18.59
CA TYR A 249 7.90 -11.15 -19.18
C TYR A 249 7.74 -11.89 -20.53
N ARG A 250 7.88 -11.18 -21.67
CA ARG A 250 8.66 -11.64 -22.85
C ARG A 250 8.74 -10.58 -23.96
N SER A 251 9.99 -10.17 -24.23
CA SER A 251 10.54 -9.63 -25.48
C SER A 251 9.85 -8.43 -26.14
N SER A 252 10.53 -7.28 -25.99
CA SER A 252 10.54 -6.12 -26.90
C SER A 252 9.28 -5.22 -26.88
N LYS A 253 9.45 -4.08 -26.19
CA LYS A 253 8.66 -2.82 -26.27
C LYS A 253 7.20 -2.92 -25.83
N GLU A 254 6.93 -2.89 -24.52
CA GLU A 254 5.57 -2.64 -24.01
C GLU A 254 5.60 -1.75 -22.76
N ARG A 255 4.70 -0.76 -22.77
CA ARG A 255 4.55 0.32 -21.78
C ARG A 255 4.11 -0.21 -20.41
N CYS A 256 4.83 0.17 -19.36
CA CYS A 256 4.35 0.09 -17.98
C CYS A 256 3.14 1.01 -17.77
N GLY A 257 2.11 0.49 -17.10
CA GLY A 257 1.02 1.29 -16.55
C GLY A 257 1.36 1.63 -15.10
N ARG A 258 1.58 2.92 -14.81
CA ARG A 258 1.94 3.42 -13.49
C ARG A 258 0.77 4.23 -12.92
N ILE A 259 0.30 3.86 -11.74
CA ILE A 259 -0.65 4.68 -10.96
C ILE A 259 0.10 5.23 -9.76
N VAL A 260 0.06 6.54 -9.62
CA VAL A 260 0.90 7.28 -8.68
C VAL A 260 0.02 8.10 -7.76
N TRP A 261 0.14 7.85 -6.46
CA TRP A 261 -0.56 8.60 -5.44
C TRP A 261 0.07 9.98 -5.20
N HIS A 262 -0.78 11.00 -5.05
CA HIS A 262 -0.43 12.31 -4.51
C HIS A 262 -1.52 12.70 -3.51
N LYS A 263 -1.12 13.12 -2.31
CA LYS A 263 -1.92 14.04 -1.49
C LYS A 263 -1.38 15.43 -1.77
#